data_AF-A0A2V6JI16-F1
#
_entry.id   AF-A0A2V6JI16-F1
#
_cell.length_a   1.000
_cell.length_b   1.000
_cell.length_c   1.000
_cell.angle_alpha   90.00
_cell.angle_beta   90.00
_cell.angle_gamma   90.00
#
_symmetry.space_group_name_H-M   'P 1'
#
loop_
_entity.id
_entity.type
_entity.pdbx_description
1 polymer ?
#
loop_
_entity_poly.entity_id
_entity_poly.type
_entity_poly.pdbx_seq_one_letter_code
_entity_poly.pdbx_strand_id
1 'polypeptide(L)' 'MNERYIKWWTPYLSREFEMLAFGDGGGLPLILFPTSFGSYYQNKDFGLVGSVSGYIDAGKVTVYCPDAIDLESF' A
#
# COMPACT_ATOMS: atom_id res chain seq x y z
N MET A 1 12.98 6.98 -3.18
CA MET A 1 11.73 6.48 -2.59
C MET A 1 12.01 5.47 -1.48
N ASN A 2 11.61 5.76 -0.24
CA ASN A 2 11.72 4.83 0.88
C ASN A 2 10.55 3.83 0.83
N GLU A 3 10.82 2.56 0.55
CA GLU A 3 9.82 1.48 0.54
C GLU A 3 9.89 0.65 1.83
N ARG A 4 8.74 0.40 2.43
CA ARG A 4 8.61 -0.38 3.66
C ARG A 4 7.53 -1.44 3.50
N TYR A 5 7.91 -2.69 3.70
CA TYR A 5 6.98 -3.79 3.88
C TYR A 5 6.56 -3.85 5.35
N ILE A 6 5.24 -3.91 5.57
CA ILE A 6 4.63 -3.94 6.90
C ILE A 6 3.72 -5.15 6.94
N LYS A 7 3.96 -6.03 7.91
CA LYS A 7 3.13 -7.19 8.19
C LYS A 7 2.72 -7.17 9.66
N TRP A 8 1.44 -7.40 9.93
CA TRP A 8 0.91 -7.42 11.29
C TRP A 8 -0.30 -8.34 11.42
N TRP A 9 -0.46 -8.94 12.60
CA TRP A 9 -1.71 -9.57 12.99
C TRP A 9 -2.79 -8.51 13.22
N THR A 10 -3.96 -8.67 12.59
CA THR A 10 -5.12 -7.81 12.83
C THR A 10 -6.27 -8.63 13.45
N PRO A 11 -6.80 -8.22 14.62
CA PRO A 11 -7.94 -8.92 15.21
C PRO A 11 -9.23 -8.72 14.39
N TYR A 12 -9.31 -7.67 13.57
CA TYR A 12 -10.50 -7.37 12.75
C TYR A 12 -10.75 -8.38 11.64
N LEU A 13 -9.69 -9.04 11.16
CA LEU A 13 -9.78 -10.11 10.15
C LEU A 13 -9.29 -11.46 10.68
N SER A 14 -8.84 -11.53 11.94
CA SER A 14 -8.29 -12.73 12.56
C SER A 14 -7.21 -13.41 11.71
N ARG A 15 -6.31 -12.61 11.13
CA ARG A 15 -5.22 -13.07 10.25
C ARG A 15 -4.04 -12.11 10.27
N GLU A 16 -2.94 -12.55 9.68
CA GLU A 16 -1.86 -11.66 9.24
C GLU A 16 -2.34 -10.80 8.06
N PHE A 17 -1.96 -9.53 8.08
CA PHE A 17 -2.26 -8.57 7.03
C PHE A 17 -0.99 -7.87 6.59
N GLU A 18 -0.96 -7.47 5.32
CA GLU A 18 0.25 -7.00 4.66
C GLU A 18 0.00 -5.63 3.99
N MET A 19 1.06 -4.84 3.87
CA MET A 19 1.02 -3.53 3.23
C MET A 19 2.41 -3.14 2.74
N LEU A 20 2.47 -2.49 1.59
CA LEU A 20 3.63 -1.68 1.21
C LEU A 20 3.36 -0.21 1.53
N ALA A 21 4.36 0.49 2.05
CA ALA A 21 4.32 1.93 2.27
C ALA A 21 5.51 2.61 1.59
N PHE A 22 5.27 3.75 0.96
CA PHE A 22 6.27 4.54 0.23
C PHE A 22 6.30 5.97 0.75
N GLY A 23 7.47 6.41 1.22
CA GLY A 23 7.65 7.70 1.87
C GLY A 23 7.89 7.59 3.37
N ASP A 24 8.09 8.75 3.99
CA ASP A 24 8.50 8.90 5.38
C ASP A 24 7.33 9.01 6.39
N GLY A 25 6.09 9.14 5.90
CA GLY A 25 4.90 9.33 6.74
C GLY A 25 4.59 10.79 7.08
N GLY A 26 5.39 11.75 6.61
CA GLY A 26 5.16 13.19 6.85
C GLY A 26 4.26 13.87 5.82
N GLY A 27 4.12 13.28 4.63
CA GLY A 27 3.29 13.81 3.54
C GLY A 27 1.80 13.46 3.65
N LEU A 28 0.99 13.97 2.72
CA LEU A 28 -0.43 13.63 2.59
C LEU A 28 -0.59 12.10 2.39
N PRO A 29 -1.37 11.39 3.24
CA PRO A 29 -1.56 9.96 3.09
C PRO A 29 -2.45 9.64 1.89
N LEU A 30 -1.97 8.74 1.02
CA LEU A 30 -2.72 8.17 -0.09
C LEU A 30 -2.87 6.67 0.13
N ILE A 31 -4.10 6.18 0.22
CA ILE A 31 -4.38 4.75 0.38
C ILE A 31 -4.80 4.19 -0.98
N LEU A 32 -3.99 3.28 -1.52
CA LEU A 32 -4.21 2.65 -2.82
C LEU A 32 -4.53 1.18 -2.63
N PHE A 33 -5.82 0.86 -2.61
CA PHE A 33 -6.27 -0.54 -2.64
C PHE A 33 -5.92 -1.18 -3.99
N PRO A 34 -5.59 -2.48 -4.01
CA PRO A 34 -5.46 -3.21 -5.26
C PRO A 34 -6.86 -3.38 -5.90
N THR A 35 -6.86 -3.71 -7.20
CA THR A 35 -8.08 -4.11 -7.91
C THR A 35 -8.52 -5.52 -7.51
N SER A 36 -9.65 -5.99 -8.06
CA SER A 36 -10.16 -7.35 -7.80
C SER A 36 -9.10 -8.41 -8.01
N PHE A 37 -9.06 -9.38 -7.09
CA PHE A 37 -8.04 -10.44 -7.03
C PHE A 37 -6.58 -9.96 -6.94
N GLY A 38 -6.35 -8.67 -6.66
CA GLY A 38 -5.02 -8.11 -6.48
C GLY A 38 -4.51 -8.21 -5.05
N SER A 39 -3.24 -7.87 -4.89
CA SER A 39 -2.54 -7.85 -3.60
C SER A 39 -1.81 -6.53 -3.40
N TYR A 40 -1.32 -6.29 -2.18
CA TYR A 40 -0.64 -5.06 -1.76
C TYR A 40 0.49 -4.55 -2.69
N TYR A 41 1.12 -5.42 -3.50
CA TYR A 41 2.19 -5.05 -4.44
C TYR A 41 1.69 -4.61 -5.83
N GLN A 42 0.42 -4.83 -6.18
CA GLN A 42 -0.11 -4.61 -7.52
C GLN A 42 0.08 -3.15 -7.99
N ASN A 43 -0.24 -2.17 -7.14
CA ASN A 43 -0.09 -0.76 -7.49
C ASN A 43 1.38 -0.34 -7.71
N LYS A 44 2.34 -1.04 -7.08
CA LYS A 44 3.77 -0.85 -7.34
C LYS A 44 4.15 -1.49 -8.67
N ASP A 45 3.82 -2.76 -8.85
CA ASP A 45 4.24 -3.55 -10.02
C ASP A 45 3.63 -3.02 -11.33
N PHE A 46 2.44 -2.43 -11.26
CA PHE A 46 1.78 -1.82 -12.41
C PHE A 46 2.19 -0.36 -12.64
N GLY A 47 3.15 0.16 -11.85
CA GLY A 47 3.74 1.47 -12.05
C GLY A 47 2.95 2.65 -11.49
N LEU A 48 1.81 2.43 -10.83
CA LEU A 48 1.00 3.52 -10.24
C LEU A 48 1.79 4.27 -9.17
N VAL A 49 2.47 3.56 -8.27
CA VAL A 49 3.37 4.17 -7.27
C VAL A 49 4.52 4.93 -7.95
N GLY A 50 5.09 4.35 -9.00
CA GLY A 50 6.16 4.98 -9.80
C GLY A 50 5.72 6.30 -10.44
N SER A 51 4.47 6.39 -10.90
CA SER A 51 3.92 7.59 -11.54
C SER A 51 3.87 8.82 -10.63
N VAL A 52 3.81 8.61 -9.30
CA VAL A 52 3.78 9.68 -8.28
C VAL A 52 5.08 9.79 -7.49
N SER A 53 6.15 9.10 -7.93
CA SER A 53 7.44 9.03 -7.23
C SER A 53 8.03 10.39 -6.88
N GLY A 54 7.95 11.37 -7.77
CA GLY A 54 8.45 12.73 -7.52
C GLY A 54 7.77 13.42 -6.34
N TYR A 55 6.49 13.12 -6.05
CA TYR A 55 5.81 13.65 -4.87
C TYR A 55 6.20 12.91 -3.60
N ILE A 56 6.45 11.60 -3.69
CA ILE A 56 6.92 10.78 -2.57
C ILE A 56 8.32 11.23 -2.16
N ASP A 57 9.23 11.38 -3.13
CA ASP A 57 10.61 11.78 -2.88
C ASP A 57 10.72 13.23 -2.38
N ALA A 58 9.77 14.08 -2.74
CA ALA A 58 9.66 15.44 -2.21
C ALA A 58 9.00 15.51 -0.81
N GLY A 59 8.64 14.37 -0.20
CA GLY A 59 7.95 14.32 1.09
C GLY A 59 6.52 14.88 1.08
N LYS A 60 5.93 15.09 -0.10
CA LYS A 60 4.59 15.69 -0.24
C LYS A 60 3.47 14.69 0.00
N VAL A 61 3.71 13.42 -0.31
CA VAL A 61 2.75 12.33 -0.12
C VAL A 61 3.43 11.12 0.51
N THR A 62 2.67 10.33 1.26
CA THR A 62 3.07 8.97 1.65
C THR A 62 2.01 8.01 1.13
N VAL A 63 2.43 7.03 0.33
CA VAL A 63 1.52 6.05 -0.28
C VAL A 63 1.48 4.80 0.58
N TYR A 64 0.28 4.28 0.81
CA TYR A 64 0.01 3.04 1.54
C TYR A 64 -0.79 2.12 0.64
N CYS A 65 -0.26 0.94 0.33
CA CYS A 65 -0.89 -0.09 -0.46
C CYS A 65 -1.25 -1.26 0.46
N PRO A 66 -2.38 -1.23 1.18
CA PRO A 66 -2.83 -2.36 1.98
C PRO A 66 -3.20 -3.54 1.08
N ASP A 67 -3.12 -4.75 1.63
CA ASP A 67 -3.61 -5.95 0.96
C ASP A 67 -5.15 -5.95 0.82
N ALA A 68 -5.69 -6.95 0.14
CA ALA A 68 -7.13 -7.13 -0.02
C ALA A 68 -7.67 -8.39 0.68
N ILE A 69 -8.99 -8.41 0.87
CA ILE A 69 -9.77 -9.57 1.33
C ILE A 69 -10.78 -10.03 0.27
N ASP A 70 -10.65 -9.55 -0.97
CA ASP A 70 -11.62 -9.76 -2.04
C ASP A 70 -11.95 -11.25 -2.26
N LEU A 71 -10.91 -12.10 -2.25
CA LEU A 71 -11.01 -13.56 -2.37
C LEU A 71 -11.76 -14.26 -1.22
N GLU A 72 -11.92 -13.60 -0.09
CA GLU A 72 -12.58 -14.13 1.12
C GLU A 72 -13.92 -13.43 1.39
N SER A 73 -14.40 -12.60 0.45
CA SER A 73 -15.61 -11.79 0.61
C SER A 73 -16.83 -12.29 -0.17
N PHE A 74 -16.74 -13.51 -0.73
CA PHE A 74 -17.81 -14.18 -1.49
C PHE A 74 -18.77 -14.96 -0.59
#